data_AF-A0A5R2N2S1-F1
#
_entry.id   AF-A0A5R2N2S1-F1
#
_cell.length_a   1.000
_cell.length_b   1.000
_cell.length_c   1.000
_cell.angle_alpha   90.00
_cell.angle_beta   90.00
_cell.angle_gamma   90.00
#
_symmetry.space_group_name_H-M   'P 1'
#
loop_
_entity.id
_entity.type
_entity.pdbx_description
1 polymer ?
#
loop_
_entity_poly.entity_id
_entity_poly.type
_entity_poly.pdbx_seq_one_letter_code
_entity_poly.pdbx_strand_id
1 'polypeptide(L)' 'AVLTVRTSLGEFILDNLETKVLSWTDTDYTYLKRQSTENSGVWVTINDGRSDAVASVR' A
#
# COMPACT_ATOMS: atom_id res chain seq x y z
N ALA A 1 8.78 -4.76 -5.09
CA ALA A 1 7.57 -3.96 -5.35
C ALA A 1 6.40 -4.91 -5.38
N VAL A 2 5.22 -4.47 -4.97
CA VAL A 2 4.00 -5.30 -4.97
C VAL A 2 3.00 -4.75 -5.97
N LEU A 3 2.00 -5.55 -6.34
CA LEU A 3 0.88 -5.10 -7.16
C LEU A 3 -0.35 -4.85 -6.29
N THR A 4 -0.93 -3.66 -6.41
CA THR A 4 -2.20 -3.32 -5.76
C THR A 4 -3.36 -3.48 -6.74
N VAL A 5 -4.39 -4.23 -6.35
CA VAL A 5 -5.62 -4.43 -7.12
C VAL A 5 -6.77 -3.69 -6.44
N ARG A 6 -7.42 -2.78 -7.15
CA ARG A 6 -8.60 -2.06 -6.68
C ARG A 6 -9.87 -2.76 -7.12
N THR A 7 -10.74 -3.03 -6.16
CA THR A 7 -12.04 -3.65 -6.40
C THR A 7 -13.14 -2.89 -5.64
N SER A 8 -14.41 -3.26 -5.86
CA SER A 8 -15.52 -2.74 -5.05
C SER A 8 -15.47 -3.20 -3.58
N LEU A 9 -14.65 -4.20 -3.25
CA LEU A 9 -14.47 -4.72 -1.89
C LEU A 9 -13.29 -4.10 -1.15
N GLY A 10 -12.48 -3.28 -1.84
CA GLY A 10 -11.28 -2.66 -1.28
C GLY A 10 -10.03 -2.87 -2.13
N GLU A 11 -8.88 -2.50 -1.55
CA GLU A 11 -7.55 -2.65 -2.14
C GLU A 11 -6.86 -3.91 -1.61
N PHE A 12 -6.37 -4.74 -2.53
CA PHE A 12 -5.68 -5.99 -2.22
C PHE A 12 -4.26 -5.98 -2.77
N ILE A 13 -3.39 -6.76 -2.14
CA ILE A 13 -1.97 -6.87 -2.46
C ILE A 13 -1.70 -8.25 -3.05
N LEU A 14 -1.08 -8.26 -4.22
CA LEU A 14 -0.44 -9.42 -4.81
C LEU A 14 1.07 -9.24 -4.67
N ASP A 15 1.67 -10.16 -3.92
CA ASP A 15 3.10 -10.16 -3.60
C ASP A 15 3.77 -11.39 -4.25
N ASN A 16 5.08 -11.28 -4.50
CA ASN A 16 5.90 -12.37 -5.01
C ASN A 16 6.59 -13.19 -3.90
N LEU A 17 6.51 -12.75 -2.64
CA LEU A 17 7.08 -13.40 -1.45
C LEU A 17 6.01 -13.93 -0.49
N GLU A 18 4.80 -13.38 -0.51
CA GLU A 18 3.63 -13.87 0.21
C GLU A 18 2.60 -14.39 -0.80
N THR A 19 2.13 -15.62 -0.58
CA THR A 19 1.20 -16.32 -1.49
C THR A 19 -0.26 -15.94 -1.24
N LYS A 20 -0.59 -15.48 -0.04
CA LYS A 20 -1.93 -15.03 0.30
C LYS A 20 -2.20 -13.67 -0.36
N VAL A 21 -3.41 -13.53 -0.89
CA VAL A 21 -3.94 -12.22 -1.24
C VAL A 21 -4.42 -11.56 0.04
N LEU A 22 -3.78 -10.47 0.42
CA LEU A 22 -4.08 -9.74 1.65
C LEU A 22 -4.71 -8.38 1.32
N SER A 23 -5.57 -7.87 2.20
CA SER A 23 -5.98 -6.47 2.16
C SER A 23 -4.75 -5.57 2.33
N TRP A 24 -4.76 -4.38 1.74
CA TRP A 24 -3.73 -3.35 1.94
C TRP A 24 -3.41 -3.09 3.43
N THR A 25 -4.43 -3.17 4.28
CA THR A 25 -4.33 -2.93 5.72
C THR A 25 -3.73 -4.09 6.51
N ASP A 26 -3.77 -5.30 5.94
CA ASP A 26 -3.43 -6.55 6.64
C ASP A 26 -1.99 -6.98 6.36
N THR A 27 -1.27 -6.24 5.52
CA THR A 27 0.16 -6.43 5.31
C THR A 27 0.96 -5.71 6.39
N ASP A 28 2.08 -6.31 6.80
CA ASP A 28 3.02 -5.68 7.75
C ASP A 28 3.95 -4.65 7.08
N TYR A 29 3.67 -4.28 5.83
CA TYR A 29 4.48 -3.32 5.07
C TYR A 29 4.05 -1.88 5.32
N THR A 30 5.04 -1.00 5.48
CA THR A 30 4.88 0.44 5.30
C THR A 30 5.17 0.79 3.84
N TYR A 31 4.15 1.27 3.14
CA TYR A 31 4.29 1.64 1.74
C TYR A 31 4.69 3.11 1.63
N LEU A 32 5.77 3.41 0.93
CA LEU A 32 6.33 4.78 0.87
C LEU A 32 5.88 5.55 -0.38
N LYS A 33 5.77 4.85 -1.52
CA LYS A 33 5.41 5.44 -2.80
C LYS A 33 4.58 4.46 -3.62
N ARG A 34 3.74 4.98 -4.51
CA ARG A 34 3.07 4.21 -5.57
C ARG A 34 3.32 4.83 -6.93
N GLN A 35 3.25 4.02 -7.98
CA GLN A 35 3.26 4.53 -9.35
C GLN A 35 2.00 5.37 -9.60
N SER A 36 2.13 6.48 -10.32
CA SER A 36 0.97 7.29 -10.71
C SER A 36 0.07 6.51 -11.67
N THR A 37 -1.25 6.68 -11.49
CA THR A 37 -2.25 6.12 -12.41
C THR A 37 -2.33 6.89 -13.74
N GLU A 38 -1.77 8.10 -13.79
CA GLU A 38 -1.79 8.98 -14.96
C GLU A 38 -0.50 8.91 -15.78
N ASN A 39 0.63 8.57 -15.14
CA ASN A 39 1.93 8.48 -15.79
C ASN A 39 2.80 7.39 -15.14
N SER A 40 3.09 6.34 -15.89
CA SER A 40 3.88 5.19 -15.42
C SER A 40 5.34 5.52 -15.10
N GLY A 41 5.88 6.64 -15.57
CA GLY A 41 7.24 7.10 -15.22
C GLY A 41 7.34 7.79 -13.86
N VAL A 42 6.21 8.08 -13.20
CA VAL A 42 6.17 8.90 -11.98
C VAL A 42 5.82 8.06 -10.76
N TRP A 43 6.58 8.26 -9.68
CA TRP A 43 6.30 7.70 -8.35
C TRP A 43 5.81 8.81 -7.43
N VAL A 44 4.63 8.63 -6.85
CA VAL A 44 4.02 9.59 -5.91
C VAL A 44 4.12 9.05 -4.48
N THR A 45 4.40 9.93 -3.53
CA THR A 45 4.32 9.58 -2.10
C THR A 45 2.89 9.24 -1.74
N ILE A 46 2.74 8.24 -0.88
CA ILE A 46 1.46 7.85 -0.31
C ILE A 46 1.50 8.16 1.17
N ASN A 47 0.39 8.71 1.67
CA ASN A 47 0.12 8.75 3.10
C ASN A 47 -0.87 7.60 3.37
N ASP A 48 -0.41 6.57 4.06
CA ASP A 48 -1.18 5.35 4.30
C ASP A 48 -2.04 5.42 5.57
N GLY A 49 -2.02 6.55 6.31
CA GLY A 49 -2.80 6.80 7.52
C GLY A 49 -2.47 5.89 8.72
N ARG A 50 -1.75 4.79 8.50
CA ARG A 50 -1.23 3.90 9.57
C ARG A 50 -0.05 4.54 10.31
N SER A 51 0.68 5.39 9.60
CA SER A 51 1.82 6.14 10.12
C SER A 51 1.42 7.28 11.10
N ASP A 52 0.19 7.79 11.02
CA ASP A 52 -0.30 8.84 11.94
C ASP A 52 -0.66 8.30 13.34
N ALA A 53 -0.87 6.99 13.51
CA ALA A 53 -1.27 6.38 14.78
C ALA A 53 -0.11 6.18 15.78
N VAL A 54 1.15 6.28 15.33
CA VAL A 54 2.34 6.12 16.20
C VAL A 54 2.95 7.46 16.68
N ALA A 55 2.38 8.59 16.26
CA ALA A 55 2.82 9.93 16.67
C ALA A 55 2.14 10.39 17.98
N SER A 56 2.17 9.56 19.03
CA SER A 56 1.89 10.01 20.41
C SER A 56 2.53 9.07 21.43
N VAL A 57 3.86 9.11 21.51
CA VAL A 57 4.57 8.82 22.77
C VAL A 57 5.30 10.10 23.16
N ARG A 58 4.90 10.66 24.30
CA ARG A 58 5.49 11.84 24.92
C ARG A 58 6.52 11.42 25.96
#